data_AF-A0A0N4XS87-F1
#
_entry.id   AF-A0A0N4XS87-F1
#
_cell.length_a   1.000
_cell.length_b   1.000
_cell.length_c   1.000
_cell.angle_alpha   90.00
_cell.angle_beta   90.00
_cell.angle_gamma   90.00
#
_symmetry.space_group_name_H-M   'P 1'
#
loop_
_entity.id
_entity.type
_entity.pdbx_description
1 polymer ?
#
loop_
_entity_poly.entity_id
_entity_poly.type
_entity_poly.pdbx_seq_one_letter_code
_entity_poly.pdbx_strand_id
1 'polypeptide(L)'
;MFFKEVYCAKPKSSRQSSCEAFVVCRGYSPPEGYKPTLENPMFAPNYDEAVNSLCGINRVIVPFVACGDLGGFDSDGSYPLSTPTIPCGPLGSEYVFREVVQPPTDPSYKESVMIKKMDRLVVAESIIEKVVHQFLIRSVVIVLVISIAKFGENITAK
;
A
#
# COMPACT_ATOMS: atom_id res chain seq x y z
N MET A 1 -36.50 -8.63 8.93
CA MET A 1 -35.26 -8.72 8.14
C MET A 1 -35.48 -7.93 6.84
N PHE A 2 -34.56 -7.06 6.42
CA PHE A 2 -34.79 -6.08 5.33
C PHE A 2 -34.63 -6.61 3.92
N PHE A 3 -33.90 -7.71 3.76
CA PHE A 3 -33.54 -8.27 2.47
C PHE A 3 -33.73 -9.78 2.52
N LYS A 4 -34.19 -10.35 1.42
CA LYS A 4 -34.37 -11.81 1.28
C LYS A 4 -33.02 -12.52 1.15
N GLU A 5 -32.06 -11.88 0.50
CA GLU A 5 -30.73 -12.43 0.29
C GLU A 5 -29.66 -11.37 0.58
N VAL A 6 -28.61 -11.75 1.29
CA VAL A 6 -27.46 -10.89 1.60
C VAL A 6 -26.19 -11.68 1.27
N TYR A 7 -25.35 -11.10 0.42
CA TYR A 7 -24.09 -11.70 -0.02
C TYR A 7 -22.94 -10.77 0.34
N CYS A 8 -21.86 -11.28 0.92
CA CYS A 8 -20.60 -10.56 1.01
C CYS A 8 -19.75 -10.97 -0.20
N ALA A 9 -19.35 -10.00 -1.01
CA ALA A 9 -18.60 -10.20 -2.24
C ALA A 9 -17.35 -9.33 -2.27
N LYS A 10 -16.24 -9.89 -2.76
CA LYS A 10 -15.04 -9.14 -3.14
C LYS A 10 -14.83 -9.34 -4.64
N PRO A 11 -15.07 -8.32 -5.48
CA PRO A 11 -14.98 -8.47 -6.92
C PRO A 11 -13.53 -8.70 -7.35
N LYS A 12 -13.33 -9.37 -8.49
CA LYS A 12 -11.99 -9.66 -9.03
C LYS A 12 -11.15 -8.42 -9.33
N SER A 13 -11.78 -7.27 -9.54
CA SER A 13 -11.11 -5.98 -9.72
C SER A 13 -10.57 -5.39 -8.41
N SER A 14 -11.01 -5.89 -7.25
CA SER A 14 -10.47 -5.52 -5.95
C SER A 14 -9.11 -6.17 -5.75
N ARG A 15 -8.19 -5.46 -5.09
CA ARG A 15 -6.87 -6.02 -4.76
C ARG A 15 -7.03 -7.10 -3.70
N GLN A 16 -6.32 -8.21 -3.86
CA GLN A 16 -6.32 -9.27 -2.85
C GLN A 16 -5.90 -8.75 -1.47
N SER A 17 -4.91 -7.85 -1.44
CA SER A 17 -4.40 -7.21 -0.22
C SER A 17 -5.25 -6.04 0.31
N SER A 18 -6.38 -5.70 -0.33
CA SER A 18 -7.28 -4.68 0.21
C SER A 18 -8.21 -5.30 1.24
N CYS A 19 -8.42 -4.64 2.37
CA CYS A 19 -9.39 -5.05 3.39
C CYS A 19 -10.84 -4.67 3.04
N GLU A 20 -11.10 -4.20 1.81
CA GLU A 20 -12.45 -3.89 1.36
C GLU A 20 -13.28 -5.14 1.04
N ALA A 21 -14.56 -5.09 1.40
CA ALA A 21 -15.57 -6.08 1.04
C ALA A 21 -16.89 -5.36 0.76
N PHE A 22 -17.68 -5.93 -0.17
CA PHE A 22 -18.95 -5.34 -0.60
C PHE A 22 -20.09 -6.21 -0.08
N VAL A 23 -21.07 -5.60 0.57
CA VAL A 23 -22.31 -6.30 0.96
C VAL A 23 -23.37 -6.04 -0.13
N VAL A 24 -23.81 -7.11 -0.79
CA VAL A 24 -24.84 -7.09 -1.84
C VAL A 24 -26.14 -7.61 -1.25
N CYS A 25 -27.11 -6.71 -1.11
CA CYS A 25 -28.42 -7.02 -0.58
C CYS A 25 -29.46 -7.11 -1.71
N ARG A 26 -30.18 -8.23 -1.81
CA ARG A 26 -31.20 -8.46 -2.85
C ARG A 26 -32.58 -8.72 -2.24
N GLY A 27 -33.62 -8.31 -2.97
CA GLY A 27 -35.01 -8.48 -2.56
C GLY A 27 -35.35 -7.65 -1.33
N TYR A 28 -35.22 -6.32 -1.44
CA TYR A 28 -35.61 -5.39 -0.38
C TYR A 28 -37.08 -5.60 0.01
N SER A 29 -37.30 -5.84 1.31
CA SER A 29 -38.58 -6.16 1.93
C SER A 29 -38.56 -5.60 3.35
N PRO A 30 -38.79 -4.29 3.53
CA PRO A 30 -38.77 -3.68 4.85
C PRO A 30 -39.91 -4.24 5.72
N PRO A 31 -39.69 -4.39 7.04
CA PRO A 31 -40.77 -4.75 7.95
C PRO A 31 -41.92 -3.74 7.91
N GLU A 32 -43.13 -4.21 8.19
CA GLU A 32 -44.31 -3.34 8.27
C GLU A 32 -44.11 -2.23 9.32
N GLY A 33 -44.50 -1.01 8.96
CA GLY A 33 -44.32 0.16 9.84
C GLY A 33 -42.90 0.73 9.89
N TYR A 34 -41.93 0.19 9.14
CA TYR A 34 -40.61 0.79 9.02
C TYR A 34 -40.68 2.14 8.29
N LYS A 35 -40.15 3.18 8.92
CA LYS A 35 -39.95 4.51 8.32
C LYS A 35 -38.46 4.69 8.05
N PRO A 36 -38.05 4.81 6.77
CA PRO A 36 -36.66 5.09 6.43
C PRO A 36 -36.18 6.39 7.08
N THR A 37 -35.04 6.33 7.76
CA THR A 37 -34.42 7.50 8.41
C THR A 37 -32.94 7.51 8.01
N LEU A 38 -32.40 8.71 7.71
CA LEU A 38 -30.98 8.90 7.37
C LEU A 38 -30.09 9.06 8.62
N GLU A 39 -30.71 9.21 9.77
CA GLU A 39 -30.02 9.33 11.06
C GLU A 39 -29.36 8.01 11.40
N ASN A 40 -28.04 8.05 11.54
CA ASN A 40 -27.28 6.91 12.03
C ASN A 40 -26.97 7.14 13.52
N PRO A 41 -27.54 6.34 14.43
CA PRO A 41 -27.27 6.46 15.86
C PRO A 41 -25.78 6.37 16.21
N MET A 42 -24.97 5.67 15.40
CA MET A 42 -23.53 5.53 15.60
C MET A 42 -22.75 6.83 15.44
N PHE A 43 -23.30 7.81 14.71
CA PHE A 43 -22.69 9.14 14.53
C PHE A 43 -23.33 10.19 15.44
N ALA A 44 -24.27 9.79 16.30
CA ALA A 44 -24.87 10.71 17.26
C ALA A 44 -23.86 11.10 18.35
N PRO A 45 -23.87 12.35 18.84
CA PRO A 45 -23.00 12.78 19.94
C PRO A 45 -23.20 11.96 21.21
N ASN A 46 -24.44 11.50 21.44
CA ASN A 46 -24.83 10.64 22.54
C ASN A 46 -25.58 9.42 21.98
N TYR A 47 -24.84 8.32 21.82
CA TYR A 47 -25.37 7.07 21.28
C TYR A 47 -26.56 6.54 22.07
N ASP A 48 -26.47 6.52 23.40
CA ASP A 48 -27.50 5.94 24.26
C ASP A 48 -28.81 6.71 24.16
N GLU A 49 -28.75 8.03 24.14
CA GLU A 49 -29.94 8.89 23.99
C GLU A 49 -30.55 8.76 22.60
N ALA A 50 -29.71 8.71 21.54
CA ALA A 50 -30.17 8.53 20.16
C ALA A 50 -30.82 7.15 19.93
N VAL A 51 -30.31 6.08 20.55
CA VAL A 51 -30.93 4.75 20.46
C VAL A 51 -32.21 4.69 21.29
N ASN A 52 -32.26 5.38 22.43
CA ASN A 52 -33.44 5.42 23.31
C ASN A 52 -34.58 6.30 22.80
N SER A 53 -34.31 7.24 21.90
CA SER A 53 -35.35 8.01 21.21
C SER A 53 -36.01 7.23 20.06
N LEU A 54 -35.38 6.17 19.56
CA LEU A 54 -35.98 5.31 18.53
C LEU A 54 -37.19 4.56 19.09
N CYS A 55 -38.29 4.57 18.34
CA CYS A 55 -39.53 3.90 18.71
C CYS A 55 -39.90 2.79 17.73
N GLY A 56 -40.59 1.76 18.24
CA GLY A 56 -41.13 0.67 17.43
C GLY A 56 -40.03 -0.15 16.72
N ILE A 57 -40.26 -0.47 15.44
CA ILE A 57 -39.37 -1.34 14.67
C ILE A 57 -37.96 -0.74 14.52
N ASN A 58 -37.84 0.59 14.45
CA ASN A 58 -36.56 1.29 14.29
C ASN A 58 -35.60 1.09 15.48
N ARG A 59 -36.11 0.81 16.69
CA ARG A 59 -35.28 0.48 17.87
C ARG A 59 -34.81 -0.97 17.89
N VAL A 60 -35.61 -1.89 17.35
CA VAL A 60 -35.30 -3.33 17.34
C VAL A 60 -34.28 -3.65 16.24
N ILE A 61 -34.24 -2.83 15.19
CA ILE A 61 -33.28 -2.92 14.10
C ILE A 61 -32.07 -2.01 14.42
N VAL A 62 -31.34 -2.27 15.50
CA VAL A 62 -29.96 -1.76 15.59
C VAL A 62 -29.07 -2.77 14.86
N PRO A 63 -28.49 -2.47 13.68
CA PRO A 63 -27.95 -3.51 12.82
C PRO A 63 -26.42 -3.56 12.79
N PHE A 64 -25.96 -4.78 12.57
CA PHE A 64 -24.60 -5.27 12.31
C PHE A 64 -23.68 -5.42 13.53
N VAL A 65 -23.78 -6.60 14.16
CA VAL A 65 -22.66 -7.19 14.90
C VAL A 65 -21.71 -7.78 13.86
N ALA A 66 -20.48 -7.26 13.79
CA ALA A 66 -19.44 -7.89 13.00
C ALA A 66 -19.21 -9.31 13.52
N CYS A 67 -19.56 -10.31 12.71
CA CYS A 67 -19.28 -11.70 13.03
C CYS A 67 -17.82 -12.01 12.69
N GLY A 68 -16.99 -12.05 13.72
CA GLY A 68 -15.62 -12.51 13.71
C GLY A 68 -15.16 -12.62 15.17
N ASP A 69 -14.57 -13.75 15.54
CA ASP A 69 -13.94 -13.88 16.86
C ASP A 69 -12.72 -12.95 16.90
N LEU A 70 -12.71 -11.97 17.81
CA LEU A 70 -11.55 -11.09 18.04
C LEU A 70 -10.33 -11.87 18.55
N GLY A 71 -10.51 -13.14 18.97
CA GLY A 71 -9.46 -14.05 19.37
C GLY A 71 -8.90 -14.94 18.25
N GLY A 72 -9.42 -14.85 17.03
CA GLY A 72 -9.02 -15.70 15.91
C GLY A 72 -7.77 -15.22 15.16
N PHE A 73 -7.13 -16.14 14.43
CA PHE A 73 -6.10 -15.82 13.46
C PHE A 73 -6.71 -15.08 12.26
N ASP A 74 -6.19 -13.91 11.94
CA ASP A 74 -6.52 -13.14 10.73
C ASP A 74 -5.92 -13.83 9.50
N SER A 75 -6.54 -13.68 8.34
CA SER A 75 -5.97 -14.24 7.09
C SER A 75 -4.78 -13.42 6.58
N ASP A 76 -4.71 -12.13 6.93
CA ASP A 76 -3.66 -11.22 6.47
C ASP A 76 -2.49 -11.09 7.47
N GLY A 77 -2.58 -11.72 8.64
CA GLY A 77 -1.54 -11.74 9.66
C GLY A 77 -0.45 -12.79 9.42
N SER A 78 0.80 -12.43 9.72
CA SER A 78 1.89 -13.43 9.81
C SER A 78 1.98 -13.96 11.24
N TYR A 79 1.58 -15.22 11.44
CA TYR A 79 1.55 -15.84 12.77
C TYR A 79 2.74 -16.78 12.99
N PRO A 80 3.25 -16.86 14.24
CA PRO A 80 4.24 -17.87 14.59
C PRO A 80 3.67 -19.27 14.38
N LEU A 81 4.34 -20.06 13.53
CA LEU A 81 3.95 -21.44 13.22
C LEU A 81 4.25 -22.42 14.38
N SER A 82 5.05 -22.00 15.35
CA SER A 82 5.40 -22.75 16.56
C SER A 82 4.72 -22.12 17.77
N THR A 83 3.45 -22.47 18.00
CA THR A 83 2.76 -22.17 19.26
C THR A 83 2.18 -23.45 19.85
N PRO A 84 2.12 -23.59 21.19
CA PRO A 84 1.63 -24.80 21.85
C PRO A 84 0.17 -25.13 21.57
N THR A 85 -0.58 -24.18 20.98
CA THR A 85 -2.02 -24.26 20.73
C THR A 85 -2.34 -24.63 19.27
N ILE A 86 -1.39 -24.57 18.33
CA ILE A 86 -1.64 -24.99 16.95
C ILE A 86 -1.59 -26.53 16.94
N PRO A 87 -2.70 -27.22 16.62
CA PRO A 87 -2.69 -28.66 16.48
C PRO A 87 -1.66 -29.03 15.40
N CYS A 88 -0.86 -30.06 15.67
CA CYS A 88 0.00 -30.62 14.65
C CYS A 88 -0.83 -30.87 13.38
N GLY A 89 -0.33 -30.40 12.24
CA GLY A 89 -1.07 -30.43 10.98
C GLY A 89 -1.51 -31.86 10.60
N PRO A 90 -2.12 -32.09 9.43
CA PRO A 90 -2.63 -33.41 9.04
C PRO A 90 -1.61 -34.57 9.14
N LEU A 91 -0.31 -34.26 9.17
CA LEU A 91 0.80 -35.19 9.33
C LEU A 91 1.20 -35.49 10.79
N GLY A 92 0.61 -34.84 11.80
CA GLY A 92 0.92 -35.08 13.21
C GLY A 92 2.29 -34.58 13.69
N SER A 93 3.07 -33.90 12.84
CA SER A 93 4.40 -33.37 13.14
C SER A 93 4.43 -31.85 13.31
N GLU A 94 5.37 -31.35 14.11
CA GLU A 94 5.67 -29.91 14.24
C GLU A 94 6.15 -29.32 12.89
N TYR A 95 5.84 -28.05 12.64
CA TYR A 95 6.29 -27.35 11.44
C TYR A 95 7.81 -27.15 11.46
N VAL A 96 8.51 -27.68 10.46
CA VAL A 96 9.95 -27.49 10.28
C VAL A 96 10.19 -26.45 9.19
N PHE A 97 10.81 -25.32 9.55
CA PHE A 97 11.22 -24.32 8.57
C PHE A 97 12.26 -24.91 7.63
N ARG A 98 11.97 -24.89 6.33
CA ARG A 98 12.89 -25.35 5.27
C ARG A 98 13.25 -24.16 4.41
N GLU A 99 14.49 -24.14 3.93
CA GLU A 99 14.87 -23.16 2.93
C GLU A 99 14.05 -23.33 1.65
N VAL A 100 13.61 -22.20 1.11
CA VAL A 100 12.88 -22.16 -0.16
C VAL A 100 13.79 -22.65 -1.28
N VAL A 101 13.26 -23.55 -2.12
CA VAL A 101 14.01 -24.14 -3.25
C VAL A 101 14.51 -23.05 -4.21
N GLN A 102 13.75 -21.95 -4.33
CA GLN A 102 14.15 -20.76 -5.07
C GLN A 102 13.86 -19.53 -4.22
N PRO A 103 14.89 -18.88 -3.65
CA PRO A 103 14.70 -17.64 -2.93
C PRO A 103 14.18 -16.54 -3.86
N PRO A 104 13.43 -15.56 -3.34
CA PRO A 104 13.07 -14.38 -4.11
C PRO A 104 14.31 -13.79 -4.77
N THR A 105 14.20 -13.48 -6.06
CA THR A 105 15.24 -12.75 -6.76
C THR A 105 15.50 -11.42 -6.06
N ASP A 106 16.76 -11.03 -6.00
CA ASP A 106 17.15 -9.77 -5.37
C ASP A 106 16.30 -8.61 -5.88
N PRO A 107 15.76 -7.76 -4.98
CA PRO A 107 14.92 -6.65 -5.41
C PRO A 107 15.74 -5.69 -6.27
N SER A 108 15.12 -5.10 -7.29
CA SER A 108 15.79 -4.17 -8.22
C SER A 108 16.46 -2.96 -7.54
N TYR A 109 15.99 -2.60 -6.35
CA TYR A 109 16.51 -1.49 -5.54
C TYR A 109 17.55 -1.92 -4.48
N LYS A 110 18.00 -3.18 -4.48
CA LYS A 110 18.97 -3.70 -3.50
C LYS A 110 20.22 -2.84 -3.42
N GLU A 111 20.81 -2.52 -4.57
CA GLU A 111 22.00 -1.67 -4.65
C GLU A 111 21.73 -0.26 -4.14
N SER A 112 20.62 0.35 -4.53
CA SER A 112 20.23 1.70 -4.10
C SER A 112 20.06 1.78 -2.58
N VAL A 113 19.47 0.75 -1.96
CA VAL A 113 19.33 0.65 -0.50
C VAL A 113 20.70 0.49 0.17
N MET A 114 21.61 -0.31 -0.40
CA MET A 114 22.98 -0.42 0.13
C MET A 114 23.74 0.90 0.05
N ILE A 115 23.67 1.59 -1.09
CA ILE A 115 24.32 2.89 -1.31
C ILE A 115 23.77 3.93 -0.34
N LYS A 116 22.45 3.95 -0.10
CA LYS A 116 21.82 4.81 0.91
C LYS A 116 22.29 4.47 2.32
N LYS A 117 22.40 3.18 2.65
CA LYS A 117 22.88 2.72 3.97
C LYS A 117 24.35 3.06 4.20
N MET A 118 25.14 3.11 3.13
CA MET A 118 26.55 3.53 3.15
C MET A 118 26.75 5.04 3.01
N ASP A 119 25.66 5.82 2.95
CA ASP A 119 25.65 7.27 2.79
C ASP A 119 26.45 7.77 1.57
N ARG A 120 26.44 6.99 0.48
CA ARG A 120 27.12 7.32 -0.79
C ARG A 120 26.16 7.78 -1.87
N LEU A 121 25.02 8.36 -1.48
CA LEU A 121 24.09 8.92 -2.44
C LEU A 121 24.77 10.11 -3.13
N VAL A 122 24.74 10.14 -4.46
CA VAL A 122 25.28 11.26 -5.23
C VAL A 122 24.42 12.48 -4.95
N VAL A 123 24.98 13.43 -4.20
CA VAL A 123 24.34 14.72 -3.93
C VAL A 123 24.41 15.56 -5.21
N ALA A 124 23.32 16.27 -5.52
CA ALA A 124 23.19 17.08 -6.74
C ALA A 124 24.34 18.09 -6.92
N GLU A 125 24.90 18.61 -5.82
CA GLU A 125 26.05 19.53 -5.84
C GLU A 125 27.28 18.92 -6.54
N SER A 126 27.57 17.63 -6.29
CA SER A 126 28.71 16.93 -6.92
C SER A 126 28.51 16.70 -8.43
N ILE A 127 27.27 16.73 -8.91
CA ILE A 127 26.95 16.64 -10.35
C ILE A 127 27.19 17.99 -11.01
N ILE A 128 26.79 19.08 -10.35
CA ILE A 128 27.00 20.44 -10.86
C ILE A 128 28.49 20.72 -11.02
N GLU A 129 29.33 20.38 -10.02
CA GLU A 129 30.78 20.57 -10.12
C GLU A 129 31.38 19.82 -11.31
N LYS A 130 31.00 18.55 -11.51
CA LYS A 130 31.49 17.74 -12.64
C LYS A 130 31.06 18.31 -13.99
N VAL A 131 29.81 18.76 -14.11
CA VAL A 131 29.29 19.36 -15.34
C VAL A 131 29.98 20.69 -15.63
N VAL A 132 30.14 21.55 -14.62
CA VAL A 132 30.83 22.84 -14.75
C VAL A 132 32.30 22.66 -15.13
N HIS A 133 33.01 21.74 -14.47
CA HIS A 133 34.42 21.45 -14.77
C HIS A 133 34.59 20.89 -16.18
N GLN A 134 33.69 20.04 -16.65
CA GLN A 134 33.72 19.50 -18.01
C GLN A 134 33.42 20.58 -19.07
N PHE A 135 32.53 21.52 -18.77
CA PHE A 135 32.19 22.63 -19.67
C PHE A 135 33.33 23.65 -19.76
N LEU A 136 33.97 23.98 -18.63
CA LEU A 136 35.13 24.88 -18.57
C LEU A 136 36.33 24.32 -19.35
N ILE A 137 36.68 23.05 -19.15
CA ILE A 137 37.79 22.41 -19.91
C ILE A 137 37.52 22.47 -21.42
N ARG A 138 36.32 22.09 -21.85
CA ARG A 138 35.99 22.06 -23.29
C ARG A 138 35.96 23.46 -23.90
N SER A 139 35.47 24.45 -23.16
CA SER A 139 35.45 25.85 -23.63
C SER A 139 36.86 26.42 -23.80
N VAL A 140 37.77 26.16 -22.85
CA VAL A 140 39.17 26.61 -22.93
C VAL A 140 39.90 25.95 -24.10
N VAL A 141 39.71 24.65 -24.31
CA VAL A 141 40.33 23.93 -25.44
C VAL A 141 39.84 24.48 -26.79
N ILE A 142 38.54 24.76 -26.93
CA ILE A 142 37.98 25.34 -28.17
C ILE A 142 38.57 26.72 -28.44
N VAL A 143 38.67 27.60 -27.43
CA VAL A 143 39.25 28.94 -27.60
C VAL A 143 40.73 28.86 -27.98
N LEU A 144 41.50 27.95 -27.36
CA LEU A 144 42.91 27.75 -27.67
C LEU A 144 43.11 27.28 -29.13
N VAL A 145 42.30 26.31 -29.59
CA VAL A 145 42.37 25.79 -30.97
C VAL A 145 42.03 26.89 -31.99
N ILE A 146 41.01 27.71 -31.74
CA ILE A 146 40.66 28.83 -32.62
C ILE A 146 41.79 29.86 -32.66
N SER A 147 42.42 30.15 -31.52
CA SER A 147 43.54 31.11 -31.44
C SER A 147 44.77 30.62 -32.22
N ILE A 148 45.11 29.32 -32.11
CA ILE A 148 46.21 28.70 -32.86
C ILE A 148 45.91 28.70 -34.37
N ALA A 149 44.66 28.39 -34.78
CA ALA A 149 44.27 28.41 -36.19
C ALA A 149 44.40 29.82 -36.80
N LYS A 150 43.91 30.85 -36.11
CA LYS A 150 44.06 32.26 -36.54
C LYS A 150 45.52 32.72 -36.60
N PHE A 151 46.38 32.19 -35.72
CA PHE A 151 47.81 32.48 -35.76
C PHE A 151 48.50 31.81 -36.96
N GLY A 152 48.13 30.57 -37.29
CA GLY A 152 48.65 29.85 -38.46
C GLY A 152 48.26 30.48 -39.80
N GLU A 153 47.03 30.99 -39.93
CA GLU A 153 46.59 31.70 -41.14
C GLU A 153 47.40 33.00 -41.38
N ASN A 154 47.80 33.72 -40.32
CA ASN A 154 48.61 34.93 -40.45
C ASN A 154 50.08 34.68 -40.83
N ILE A 155 50.60 33.46 -40.64
CA ILE A 155 51.98 33.11 -40.99
C ILE A 155 52.10 32.70 -42.47
N THR A 156 51.00 32.28 -43.10
CA THR A 156 50.99 31.78 -44.49
C THR A 156 50.73 32.90 -45.53
N ALA A 157 50.51 34.13 -45.08
CA ALA A 157 50.32 35.31 -45.92
C ALA A 157 51.61 36.15 -46.02
N LYS A 158 52.67 35.57 -46.60
CA LYS A 158 53.85 36.31 -47.11
C LYS A 158 54.46 35.57 -48.29
#